data_AF-A0A9Q3DWR0-F1
#
_entry.id   AF-A0A9Q3DWR0-F1
#
_cell.length_a   1.000
_cell.length_b   1.000
_cell.length_c   1.000
_cell.angle_alpha   90.00
_cell.angle_beta   90.00
_cell.angle_gamma   90.00
#
_symmetry.space_group_name_H-M   'P 1'
#
loop_
_entity.id
_entity.type
_entity.pdbx_description
1 polymer ?
#
loop_
_entity_poly.entity_id
_entity_poly.type
_entity_poly.pdbx_seq_one_letter_code
_entity_poly.pdbx_strand_id
1 'polypeptide(L)'
;MLLRTSIHEEDLDKIESTTKIYCQTLRLGWSMINSKPNLHLTQHLPKVIKELGPPRSLAVWAYKRMNRTFGDIPWNNKPSEISQTILKRWISKVQYQWISKLPNLQQSVGRNNPLIALHQPKNISASHKIQLHDAIFQQWKLLVSRDLRDVVNLFECKKSINFEKKRYCNVKSHVEDSIIEYSINNVKSLGHIDNIVSLVGGDPNIWWLIIKPFKNLENNEIEKDPFHPFPDLNCSILLDQTEDAIIINSQSVLGHAACLKNPPGTFGIDQATLCLVSLHSSQWIGD
;
A
#
# COMPACT_ATOMS: atom_id res chain seq x y z
N MET A 1 -21.23 -4.83 -0.01
CA MET A 1 -21.40 -5.85 -1.07
C MET A 1 -20.82 -7.15 -0.55
N LEU A 2 -21.67 -8.12 -0.20
CA LEU A 2 -21.28 -9.39 0.42
C LEU A 2 -20.43 -10.20 -0.56
N LEU A 3 -19.17 -10.49 -0.20
CA LEU A 3 -18.32 -11.44 -0.92
C LEU A 3 -19.02 -12.80 -0.92
N ARG A 4 -19.55 -13.22 -2.08
CA ARG A 4 -20.10 -14.56 -2.25
C ARG A 4 -19.01 -15.58 -1.89
N THR A 5 -19.25 -16.35 -0.83
CA THR A 5 -18.45 -17.53 -0.46
C THR A 5 -18.77 -18.74 -1.35
N SER A 6 -19.77 -18.62 -2.22
CA SER A 6 -20.19 -19.60 -3.20
C SER A 6 -19.83 -19.14 -4.61
N ILE A 7 -19.08 -19.96 -5.34
CA ILE A 7 -18.82 -19.77 -6.77
C ILE A 7 -19.96 -20.45 -7.52
N HIS A 8 -20.66 -19.72 -8.37
CA HIS A 8 -21.70 -20.30 -9.23
C HIS A 8 -21.09 -20.80 -10.54
N GLU A 9 -21.72 -21.78 -11.17
CA GLU A 9 -21.23 -22.35 -12.44
C GLU A 9 -21.18 -21.28 -13.55
N GLU A 10 -22.13 -20.34 -13.54
CA GLU A 10 -22.15 -19.16 -14.42
C GLU A 10 -20.90 -18.29 -14.29
N ASP A 11 -20.34 -18.16 -13.08
CA ASP A 11 -19.11 -17.40 -12.85
C ASP A 11 -17.91 -18.10 -13.50
N LEU A 12 -17.89 -19.44 -13.52
CA LEU A 12 -16.84 -20.24 -14.14
C LEU A 12 -16.88 -20.12 -15.66
N ASP A 13 -18.07 -20.18 -16.26
CA ASP A 13 -18.27 -19.98 -17.70
C ASP A 13 -17.85 -18.57 -18.13
N LYS A 14 -18.17 -17.57 -17.29
CA LYS A 14 -17.73 -16.19 -17.50
C LYS A 14 -16.22 -16.04 -17.42
N ILE A 15 -15.56 -16.69 -16.46
CA ILE A 15 -14.09 -16.68 -16.37
C ILE A 15 -13.48 -17.36 -17.60
N GLU A 16 -14.01 -18.49 -18.04
CA GLU A 16 -13.49 -19.21 -19.21
C GLU A 16 -13.60 -18.38 -20.49
N SER A 17 -14.79 -17.83 -20.75
CA SER A 17 -15.04 -16.97 -21.91
C SER A 17 -14.18 -15.70 -21.88
N THR A 18 -14.10 -15.02 -20.75
CA THR A 18 -13.27 -13.80 -20.58
C THR A 18 -11.78 -14.11 -20.75
N THR A 19 -11.30 -15.23 -20.21
CA THR A 19 -9.89 -15.65 -20.37
C THR A 19 -9.54 -15.93 -21.83
N LYS A 20 -10.46 -16.55 -22.59
CA LYS A 20 -10.28 -16.76 -24.04
C LYS A 20 -10.20 -15.43 -24.79
N ILE A 21 -11.13 -14.50 -24.53
CA ILE A 21 -11.13 -13.16 -25.14
C ILE A 21 -9.82 -12.43 -24.81
N TYR A 22 -9.42 -12.40 -23.54
CA TYR A 22 -8.16 -11.78 -23.11
C TYR A 22 -6.94 -12.36 -23.85
N CYS A 23 -6.85 -13.69 -23.96
CA CYS A 23 -5.75 -14.33 -24.69
C CYS A 23 -5.77 -13.99 -26.19
N GLN A 24 -6.95 -13.90 -26.81
CA GLN A 24 -7.09 -13.50 -28.22
C GLN A 24 -6.66 -12.05 -28.42
N THR A 25 -7.12 -11.13 -27.57
CA THR A 25 -6.73 -9.72 -27.60
C THR A 25 -5.22 -9.55 -27.45
N LEU A 26 -4.60 -10.30 -26.53
CA LEU A 26 -3.15 -10.28 -26.37
C LEU A 26 -2.40 -10.76 -27.62
N ARG A 27 -2.87 -11.84 -28.26
CA ARG A 27 -2.25 -12.35 -29.50
C ARG A 27 -2.39 -11.39 -30.67
N LEU A 28 -3.52 -10.68 -30.75
CA LEU A 28 -3.76 -9.70 -31.80
C LEU A 28 -2.93 -8.42 -31.57
N GLY A 29 -2.91 -7.90 -30.34
CA GLY A 29 -2.21 -6.66 -30.00
C GLY A 29 -0.70 -6.81 -29.82
N TRP A 30 -0.23 -7.98 -29.40
CA TRP A 30 1.18 -8.25 -29.09
C TRP A 30 1.63 -9.60 -29.66
N SER A 31 1.42 -9.81 -30.96
CA SER A 31 1.73 -11.06 -31.67
C SER A 31 3.19 -11.54 -31.56
N MET A 32 4.12 -10.61 -31.32
CA MET A 32 5.55 -10.87 -31.18
C MET A 32 5.96 -11.34 -29.78
N ILE A 33 5.07 -11.25 -28.78
CA ILE A 33 5.38 -11.59 -27.39
C ILE A 33 4.88 -12.99 -27.06
N ASN A 34 5.80 -13.86 -26.62
CA ASN A 34 5.45 -15.19 -26.18
C ASN A 34 4.62 -15.17 -24.88
N SER A 35 3.60 -16.03 -24.83
CA SER A 35 2.76 -16.21 -23.65
C SER A 35 3.58 -16.74 -22.47
N LYS A 36 3.42 -16.14 -21.29
CA LYS A 36 4.05 -16.63 -20.06
C LYS A 36 3.35 -17.90 -19.56
N PRO A 37 4.06 -18.83 -18.90
CA PRO A 37 3.47 -20.07 -18.36
C PRO A 37 2.26 -19.83 -17.45
N ASN A 38 2.29 -18.77 -16.63
CA ASN A 38 1.17 -18.41 -15.75
C ASN A 38 -0.11 -18.09 -16.52
N LEU A 39 -0.01 -17.51 -17.72
CA LEU A 39 -1.18 -17.21 -18.55
C LEU A 39 -1.80 -18.50 -19.11
N HIS A 40 -0.99 -19.51 -19.43
CA HIS A 40 -1.49 -20.84 -19.76
C HIS A 40 -2.17 -21.50 -18.55
N LEU A 41 -1.56 -21.40 -17.36
CA LEU A 41 -2.16 -21.93 -16.13
C LEU A 41 -3.52 -21.30 -15.81
N THR A 42 -3.70 -20.00 -16.09
CA THR A 42 -4.98 -19.30 -15.91
C THR A 42 -6.12 -19.95 -16.68
N GLN A 43 -5.86 -20.54 -17.86
CA GLN A 43 -6.88 -21.23 -18.67
C GLN A 43 -7.45 -22.48 -17.99
N HIS A 44 -6.71 -23.07 -17.05
CA HIS A 44 -7.15 -24.24 -16.29
C HIS A 44 -7.90 -23.88 -15.01
N LEU A 45 -7.94 -22.59 -14.62
CA LEU A 45 -8.58 -22.17 -13.37
C LEU A 45 -10.04 -22.59 -13.26
N PRO A 46 -10.91 -22.45 -14.28
CA PRO A 46 -12.31 -22.87 -14.14
C PRO A 46 -12.45 -24.35 -13.73
N LYS A 47 -11.66 -25.23 -14.36
CA LYS A 47 -11.63 -26.66 -14.04
C LYS A 47 -11.09 -26.91 -12.63
N VAL A 48 -9.96 -26.29 -12.28
CA VAL A 48 -9.34 -26.43 -10.95
C VAL A 48 -10.29 -25.95 -9.84
N ILE A 49 -11.02 -24.85 -10.08
CA ILE A 49 -11.98 -24.31 -9.11
C ILE A 49 -13.19 -25.23 -8.97
N LYS A 50 -13.66 -25.83 -10.07
CA LYS A 50 -14.77 -26.79 -10.04
C LYS A 50 -14.43 -28.04 -9.23
N GLU A 51 -13.18 -28.51 -9.30
CA GLU A 51 -12.74 -29.73 -8.60
C GLU A 51 -12.30 -29.47 -7.15
N LEU A 52 -11.54 -28.40 -6.90
CA LEU A 52 -10.88 -28.16 -5.61
C LEU A 52 -11.51 -27.00 -4.81
N GLY A 53 -12.47 -26.29 -5.39
CA GLY A 53 -13.11 -25.13 -4.80
C GLY A 53 -12.32 -23.81 -4.99
N PRO A 54 -12.73 -22.74 -4.29
CA PRO A 54 -12.22 -21.39 -4.52
C PRO A 54 -10.70 -21.28 -4.38
N PRO A 55 -10.00 -20.54 -5.28
CA PRO A 55 -8.53 -20.47 -5.27
C PRO A 55 -7.95 -19.93 -3.97
N ARG A 56 -8.69 -19.07 -3.25
CA ARG A 56 -8.25 -18.46 -1.98
C ARG A 56 -7.91 -19.52 -0.92
N SER A 57 -8.57 -20.67 -0.93
CA SER A 57 -8.34 -21.78 0.00
C SER A 57 -7.03 -22.54 -0.29
N LEU A 58 -6.56 -22.50 -1.53
CA LEU A 58 -5.35 -23.20 -2.00
C LEU A 58 -4.17 -22.25 -2.26
N ALA A 59 -4.39 -20.95 -2.03
CA ALA A 59 -3.45 -19.93 -2.42
C ALA A 59 -2.22 -19.93 -1.49
N VAL A 60 -1.02 -19.86 -2.08
CA VAL A 60 0.28 -19.86 -1.37
C VAL A 60 0.48 -18.61 -0.47
N TRP A 61 -0.49 -17.69 -0.43
CA TRP A 61 -0.43 -16.46 0.35
C TRP A 61 -0.27 -16.69 1.84
N ALA A 62 -0.88 -17.74 2.40
CA ALA A 62 -0.68 -18.13 3.79
C ALA A 62 0.79 -18.49 4.06
N TYR A 63 1.40 -19.27 3.16
CA TYR A 63 2.81 -19.63 3.23
C TYR A 63 3.73 -18.41 3.06
N LYS A 64 3.46 -17.51 2.10
CA LYS A 64 4.23 -16.25 1.94
C LYS A 64 4.17 -15.36 3.19
N ARG A 65 3.00 -15.27 3.84
CA ARG A 65 2.84 -14.52 5.10
C ARG A 65 3.64 -15.17 6.24
N MET A 66 3.66 -16.50 6.29
CA MET A 66 4.45 -17.25 7.26
C MET A 66 5.96 -17.05 7.05
N ASN A 67 6.44 -17.09 5.79
CA ASN A 67 7.85 -16.81 5.46
C ASN A 67 8.27 -15.39 5.84
N ARG A 68 7.41 -14.39 5.61
CA ARG A 68 7.68 -13.02 6.09
C ARG A 68 7.80 -12.97 7.60
N THR A 69 6.90 -13.65 8.30
CA THR A 69 6.92 -13.76 9.77
C THR A 69 8.20 -14.42 10.25
N PHE A 70 8.68 -15.46 9.57
CA PHE A 70 9.97 -16.10 9.87
C PHE A 70 11.18 -15.22 9.55
N GLY A 71 11.12 -14.40 8.50
CA GLY A 71 12.16 -13.42 8.18
C GLY A 71 12.26 -12.28 9.20
N ASP A 72 11.13 -11.88 9.77
CA ASP A 72 11.04 -10.84 10.79
C ASP A 72 11.48 -11.34 12.19
N ILE A 73 11.59 -12.66 12.38
CA ILE A 73 12.22 -13.23 13.57
C ILE A 73 13.74 -13.06 13.39
N PRO A 74 14.42 -12.22 14.21
CA PRO A 74 15.85 -12.04 14.14
C PRO A 74 16.52 -13.39 14.39
N TRP A 75 17.23 -13.85 13.37
CA TRP A 75 18.01 -15.08 13.44
C TRP A 75 19.13 -14.87 14.45
N ASN A 76 18.99 -15.49 15.61
CA ASN A 76 20.13 -15.92 16.39
C ASN A 76 20.76 -17.04 15.54
N ASN A 77 21.95 -16.82 14.97
CA ASN A 77 22.73 -17.79 14.17
C ASN A 77 23.18 -19.03 15.01
N LYS A 78 22.30 -19.55 15.86
CA LYS A 78 22.46 -20.75 16.67
C LYS A 78 21.20 -21.60 16.54
N PRO A 79 21.18 -22.53 15.57
CA PRO A 79 20.04 -23.41 15.33
C PRO A 79 19.59 -24.20 16.58
N SER A 80 20.52 -24.49 17.49
CA SER A 80 20.26 -25.17 18.76
C SER A 80 19.45 -24.35 19.79
N GLU A 81 19.36 -23.03 19.63
CA GLU A 81 18.68 -22.13 20.58
C GLU A 81 17.33 -21.59 20.05
N ILE A 82 16.89 -22.03 18.85
CA ILE A 82 15.68 -21.50 18.17
C ILE A 82 14.42 -21.71 19.03
N SER A 83 14.20 -22.92 19.53
CA SER A 83 13.03 -23.27 20.35
C SER A 83 12.98 -22.43 21.62
N GLN A 84 14.11 -22.20 22.27
CA GLN A 84 14.21 -21.35 23.46
C GLN A 84 13.95 -19.87 23.13
N THR A 85 14.46 -19.38 22.00
CA THR A 85 14.33 -17.97 21.59
C THR A 85 12.88 -17.63 21.20
N ILE A 86 12.21 -18.53 20.49
CA ILE A 86 10.78 -18.39 20.14
C ILE A 86 9.92 -18.42 21.39
N LEU A 87 10.13 -19.40 22.29
CA LEU A 87 9.36 -19.50 23.53
C LEU A 87 9.56 -18.25 24.40
N LYS A 88 10.80 -17.78 24.55
CA LYS A 88 11.15 -16.61 25.36
C LYS A 88 10.50 -15.33 24.81
N ARG A 89 10.46 -15.16 23.49
CA ARG A 89 9.79 -14.01 22.84
C ARG A 89 8.27 -14.09 22.95
N TRP A 90 7.71 -15.28 22.79
CA TRP A 90 6.28 -15.50 22.94
C TRP A 90 5.82 -15.20 24.38
N ILE A 91 6.53 -15.71 25.38
CA ILE A 91 6.30 -15.42 26.80
C ILE A 91 6.44 -13.91 27.07
N SER A 92 7.48 -13.27 26.56
CA SER A 92 7.68 -11.82 26.73
C SER A 92 6.53 -10.99 26.13
N LYS A 93 6.02 -11.40 24.97
CA LYS A 93 4.87 -10.75 24.32
C LYS A 93 3.58 -10.94 25.10
N VAL A 94 3.31 -12.16 25.58
CA VAL A 94 2.15 -12.47 26.41
C VAL A 94 2.20 -11.66 27.72
N GLN A 95 3.37 -11.59 28.36
CA GLN A 95 3.57 -10.77 29.56
C GLN A 95 3.35 -9.28 29.28
N TYR A 96 3.88 -8.75 28.18
CA TYR A 96 3.65 -7.35 27.80
C TYR A 96 2.17 -7.05 27.55
N GLN A 97 1.47 -7.93 26.82
CA GLN A 97 0.03 -7.80 26.59
C GLN A 97 -0.78 -7.87 27.88
N TRP A 98 -0.35 -8.71 28.84
CA TRP A 98 -0.98 -8.81 30.15
C TRP A 98 -0.77 -7.53 30.98
N ILE A 99 0.46 -7.00 31.02
CA ILE A 99 0.79 -5.74 31.71
C ILE A 99 0.05 -4.55 31.09
N SER A 100 -0.07 -4.50 29.76
CA SER A 100 -0.77 -3.42 29.05
C SER A 100 -2.28 -3.35 29.36
N LYS A 101 -2.85 -4.43 29.91
CA LYS A 101 -4.27 -4.53 30.29
C LYS A 101 -4.53 -4.25 31.77
N LEU A 102 -3.49 -3.99 32.57
CA LEU A 102 -3.66 -3.66 33.99
C LEU A 102 -3.97 -2.15 34.15
N PRO A 103 -5.10 -1.77 34.76
CA PRO A 103 -5.58 -0.38 34.78
C PRO A 103 -4.73 0.61 35.59
N ASN A 104 -3.79 0.15 36.43
CA ASN A 104 -3.07 1.00 37.39
C ASN A 104 -1.53 1.08 37.20
N LEU A 105 -0.97 0.60 36.08
CA LEU A 105 0.49 0.61 35.86
C LEU A 105 0.99 1.64 34.84
N GLN A 106 0.12 2.48 34.28
CA GLN A 106 0.54 3.52 33.33
C GLN A 106 1.34 4.67 33.99
N GLN A 107 1.32 4.80 35.33
CA GLN A 107 2.02 5.88 36.04
C GLN A 107 3.36 5.50 36.70
N SER A 108 3.70 4.21 36.87
CA SER A 108 4.91 3.81 37.60
C SER A 108 5.99 3.08 36.78
N VAL A 109 5.74 2.78 35.51
CA VAL A 109 6.82 2.29 34.62
C VAL A 109 7.59 3.49 34.06
N GLY A 110 8.45 4.03 34.92
CA GLY A 110 9.45 5.03 34.54
C GLY A 110 10.28 4.55 33.34
N ARG A 111 10.71 5.51 32.53
CA ARG A 111 11.43 5.39 31.24
C ARG A 111 12.74 4.58 31.26
N ASN A 112 13.09 3.91 32.35
CA ASN A 112 14.37 3.24 32.59
C ASN A 112 14.26 1.71 32.70
N ASN A 113 13.23 1.09 32.13
CA ASN A 113 13.13 -0.36 32.10
C ASN A 113 13.96 -0.93 30.91
N PRO A 114 15.03 -1.72 31.12
CA PRO A 114 15.94 -2.17 30.07
C PRO A 114 15.27 -3.03 28.99
N LEU A 115 14.08 -3.59 29.27
CA LEU A 115 13.25 -4.29 28.28
C LEU A 115 12.61 -3.36 27.24
N ILE A 116 12.38 -2.08 27.57
CA ILE A 116 11.89 -1.06 26.64
C ILE A 116 13.03 -0.59 25.72
N ALA A 117 14.27 -0.54 26.23
CA ALA A 117 15.45 -0.19 25.43
C ALA A 117 15.77 -1.22 24.32
N LEU A 118 15.39 -2.49 24.51
CA LEU A 118 15.53 -3.55 23.50
C LEU A 118 14.51 -3.46 22.35
N HIS A 119 13.46 -2.66 22.51
CA HIS A 119 12.42 -2.42 21.48
C HIS A 119 12.44 -1.02 20.90
N GLN A 120 13.39 -0.16 21.29
CA GLN A 120 13.63 1.05 20.52
C GLN A 120 14.23 0.64 19.17
N PRO A 121 13.60 0.97 18.04
CA PRO A 121 14.23 0.73 16.75
C PRO A 121 15.56 1.50 16.74
N LYS A 122 16.67 0.76 16.79
CA LYS A 122 17.99 1.28 16.45
C LYS A 122 17.92 1.72 14.99
N ASN A 123 17.65 3.00 14.79
CA ASN A 123 18.01 3.85 13.66
C ASN A 123 17.11 5.10 13.69
N ILE A 124 17.40 6.06 14.57
CA ILE A 124 17.09 7.45 14.27
C ILE A 124 18.11 7.85 13.21
N SER A 125 17.77 7.53 11.96
CA SER A 125 18.42 8.12 10.79
C SER A 125 18.35 9.63 10.93
N ALA A 126 19.47 10.32 10.70
CA ALA A 126 19.57 11.77 10.81
C ALA A 126 18.40 12.45 10.08
N SER A 127 17.43 12.97 10.83
CA SER A 127 16.32 13.72 10.26
C SER A 127 16.90 15.04 9.76
N HIS A 128 16.79 15.25 8.45
CA HIS A 128 17.21 16.51 7.85
C HIS A 128 16.08 17.51 8.02
N LYS A 129 16.40 18.68 8.56
CA LYS A 129 15.45 19.78 8.68
C LYS A 129 15.30 20.46 7.31
N ILE A 130 14.06 20.69 6.89
CA ILE A 130 13.73 21.32 5.63
C ILE A 130 12.67 22.40 5.85
N GLN A 131 12.66 23.38 4.95
CA GLN A 131 11.56 24.33 4.80
C GLN A 131 10.69 23.88 3.63
N LEU A 132 9.37 23.92 3.80
CA LEU A 132 8.44 23.61 2.72
C LEU A 132 8.33 24.81 1.77
N HIS A 133 8.10 24.53 0.49
CA HIS A 133 7.76 25.58 -0.47
C HIS A 133 6.47 26.30 -0.07
N ASP A 134 6.38 27.60 -0.32
CA ASP A 134 5.30 28.47 0.19
C ASP A 134 3.90 27.93 -0.12
N ALA A 135 3.65 27.51 -1.37
CA ALA A 135 2.36 26.93 -1.77
C ALA A 135 1.96 25.71 -0.91
N ILE A 136 2.90 24.79 -0.68
CA ILE A 136 2.68 23.58 0.11
C ILE A 136 2.52 23.93 1.59
N PHE A 137 3.31 24.90 2.09
CA PHE A 137 3.21 25.36 3.46
C PHE A 137 1.85 26.02 3.74
N GLN A 138 1.31 26.81 2.81
CA GLN A 138 -0.03 27.37 2.95
C GLN A 138 -1.11 26.30 2.91
N GLN A 139 -1.01 25.31 2.02
CA GLN A 139 -1.93 24.15 2.02
C GLN A 139 -1.90 23.42 3.37
N TRP A 140 -0.70 23.15 3.89
CA TRP A 140 -0.53 22.53 5.20
C TRP A 140 -1.19 23.34 6.32
N LYS A 141 -0.97 24.66 6.33
CA LYS A 141 -1.54 25.58 7.33
C LYS A 141 -3.07 25.56 7.31
N LEU A 142 -3.68 25.45 6.13
CA LEU A 142 -5.13 25.29 6.00
C LEU A 142 -5.64 23.98 6.61
N LEU A 143 -4.88 22.88 6.48
CA LEU A 143 -5.26 21.55 7.01
C LEU A 143 -5.20 21.45 8.54
N VAL A 144 -4.32 22.21 9.21
CA VAL A 144 -4.13 22.16 10.67
C VAL A 144 -5.03 23.17 11.43
N SER A 145 -5.77 24.02 10.72
CA SER A 145 -6.67 25.08 11.24
C SER A 145 -6.01 26.37 11.79
N ARG A 146 -6.86 27.41 11.87
CA ARG A 146 -6.61 28.86 11.63
C ARG A 146 -5.79 29.65 12.66
N ASP A 147 -5.52 29.13 13.86
CA ASP A 147 -4.94 29.93 14.97
C ASP A 147 -3.42 29.79 15.16
N LEU A 148 -2.75 29.08 14.25
CA LEU A 148 -1.30 28.95 14.26
C LEU A 148 -0.64 30.16 13.60
N ARG A 149 -0.67 31.31 14.31
CA ARG A 149 0.01 32.54 13.84
C ARG A 149 1.53 32.42 13.88
N ASP A 150 2.07 31.54 14.73
CA ASP A 150 3.50 31.46 15.03
C ASP A 150 4.17 30.14 14.65
N VAL A 151 3.57 29.34 13.77
CA VAL A 151 4.22 28.09 13.34
C VAL A 151 5.33 28.37 12.35
N VAL A 152 6.55 28.01 12.77
CA VAL A 152 7.75 28.06 11.95
C VAL A 152 7.65 27.00 10.85
N ASN A 153 7.94 27.41 9.60
CA ASN A 153 8.07 26.50 8.45
C ASN A 153 9.35 25.67 8.58
N LEU A 154 9.39 24.76 9.54
CA LEU A 154 10.54 23.91 9.81
C LEU A 154 10.07 22.48 10.09
N PHE A 155 10.42 21.58 9.18
CA PHE A 155 9.97 20.20 9.17
C PHE A 155 11.15 19.25 9.18
N GLU A 156 10.99 18.11 9.82
CA GLU A 156 11.89 16.98 9.73
C GLU A 156 11.48 16.07 8.57
N CYS A 157 12.41 15.81 7.66
CA CYS A 157 12.19 14.89 6.55
C CYS A 157 12.69 13.48 6.89
N LYS A 158 11.92 12.47 6.50
CA LYS A 158 12.31 11.06 6.55
C LYS A 158 12.25 10.41 5.18
N LYS A 159 13.08 9.37 4.99
CA LYS A 159 13.09 8.55 3.77
C LYS A 159 11.92 7.57 3.72
N SER A 160 11.50 7.07 4.88
CA SER A 160 10.41 6.11 5.00
C SER A 160 9.75 6.18 6.37
N ILE A 161 8.47 5.82 6.42
CA ILE A 161 7.71 5.64 7.65
C ILE A 161 6.98 4.29 7.62
N ASN A 162 6.67 3.78 8.80
CA ASN A 162 5.84 2.60 8.95
C ASN A 162 4.56 3.01 9.66
N PHE A 163 3.41 2.82 9.01
CA PHE A 163 2.10 2.92 9.65
C PHE A 163 1.20 1.82 9.09
N GLU A 164 0.24 1.36 9.90
CA GLU A 164 -0.64 0.23 9.56
C GLU A 164 0.08 -1.06 9.13
N LYS A 165 1.25 -1.34 9.72
CA LYS A 165 2.12 -2.50 9.40
C LYS A 165 2.63 -2.51 7.94
N LYS A 166 2.51 -1.39 7.23
CA LYS A 166 3.06 -1.19 5.90
C LYS A 166 4.18 -0.15 5.97
N ARG A 167 5.18 -0.32 5.12
CA ARG A 167 6.26 0.64 4.93
C ARG A 167 5.92 1.51 3.74
N TYR A 168 6.04 2.82 3.91
CA TYR A 168 5.89 3.81 2.85
C TYR A 168 7.20 4.56 2.70
N CYS A 169 7.64 4.76 1.45
CA CYS A 169 8.91 5.39 1.12
C CYS A 169 8.68 6.58 0.21
N ASN A 170 9.61 7.52 0.20
CA ASN A 170 9.62 8.52 -0.86
C ASN A 170 10.13 7.93 -2.19
N VAL A 171 9.71 8.53 -3.31
CA VAL A 171 10.02 8.07 -4.67
C VAL A 171 11.52 7.97 -4.95
N LYS A 172 12.31 8.85 -4.32
CA LYS A 172 13.78 8.86 -4.42
C LYS A 172 14.43 7.62 -3.78
N SER A 173 13.80 7.03 -2.78
CA SER A 173 14.32 5.82 -2.12
C SER A 173 13.83 4.55 -2.79
N HIS A 174 12.54 4.48 -3.11
CA HIS A 174 11.95 3.32 -3.77
C HIS A 174 10.69 3.75 -4.52
N VAL A 175 10.71 3.64 -5.85
CA VAL A 175 9.62 4.12 -6.71
C VAL A 175 8.32 3.36 -6.41
N GLU A 176 8.34 2.03 -6.38
CA GLU A 176 7.13 1.22 -6.21
C GLU A 176 6.48 1.38 -4.83
N ASP A 177 7.29 1.57 -3.78
CA ASP A 177 6.78 1.74 -2.39
C ASP A 177 6.35 3.19 -2.09
N SER A 178 6.48 4.07 -3.09
CA SER A 178 6.03 5.46 -3.00
C SER A 178 4.66 5.67 -3.62
N ILE A 179 4.16 4.71 -4.40
CA ILE A 179 2.89 4.81 -5.11
C ILE A 179 1.75 4.45 -4.16
N ILE A 180 0.87 5.41 -3.92
CA ILE A 180 -0.21 5.28 -2.95
C ILE A 180 -1.54 5.73 -3.52
N GLU A 181 -2.58 5.16 -2.94
CA GLU A 181 -3.95 5.64 -3.03
C GLU A 181 -4.28 6.41 -1.76
N TYR A 182 -4.91 7.56 -1.92
CA TYR A 182 -5.30 8.43 -0.81
C TYR A 182 -6.68 9.03 -1.07
N SER A 183 -7.30 9.58 -0.02
CA SER A 183 -8.63 10.20 -0.08
C SER A 183 -8.58 11.62 0.48
N ILE A 184 -9.08 12.59 -0.31
CA ILE A 184 -9.28 13.98 0.11
C ILE A 184 -10.75 14.31 -0.11
N ASN A 185 -11.45 14.77 0.92
CA ASN A 185 -12.88 15.09 0.85
C ASN A 185 -13.72 13.93 0.26
N ASN A 186 -13.40 12.68 0.63
CA ASN A 186 -13.99 11.45 0.10
C ASN A 186 -13.77 11.17 -1.40
N VAL A 187 -12.94 11.95 -2.07
CA VAL A 187 -12.50 11.69 -3.44
C VAL A 187 -11.20 10.91 -3.38
N LYS A 188 -11.19 9.72 -3.99
CA LYS A 188 -10.01 8.87 -4.10
C LYS A 188 -9.11 9.34 -5.23
N SER A 189 -7.81 9.30 -5.00
CA SER A 189 -6.82 9.67 -6.01
C SER A 189 -5.55 8.84 -5.82
N LEU A 190 -4.74 8.79 -6.87
CA LEU A 190 -3.50 8.04 -6.92
C LEU A 190 -2.34 9.00 -7.20
N GLY A 191 -1.20 8.73 -6.59
CA GLY A 191 0.00 9.53 -6.76
C GLY A 191 1.22 8.86 -6.17
N HIS A 192 2.35 9.55 -6.20
CA HIS A 192 3.55 9.10 -5.50
C HIS A 192 4.00 10.06 -4.42
N ILE A 193 4.59 9.52 -3.36
CA ILE A 193 5.15 10.27 -2.25
C ILE A 193 6.49 10.89 -2.69
N ASP A 194 6.54 12.22 -2.81
CA ASP A 194 7.78 12.94 -3.09
C ASP A 194 8.62 13.09 -1.82
N ASN A 195 8.00 13.50 -0.70
CA ASN A 195 8.66 13.68 0.60
C ASN A 195 7.73 13.29 1.77
N ILE A 196 8.34 12.88 2.89
CA ILE A 196 7.65 12.52 4.13
C ILE A 196 8.16 13.44 5.23
N VAL A 197 7.27 14.20 5.85
CA VAL A 197 7.64 15.29 6.75
C VAL A 197 6.86 15.25 8.06
N SER A 198 7.48 15.71 9.15
CA SER A 198 6.83 15.97 10.44
C SER A 198 7.23 17.35 10.94
N LEU A 199 6.35 18.03 11.66
CA LEU A 199 6.67 19.33 12.25
C LEU A 199 7.77 19.16 13.31
N VAL A 200 8.80 20.00 13.29
CA VAL A 200 9.83 19.99 14.35
C VAL A 200 9.19 20.34 15.69
N GLY A 201 9.33 19.46 16.68
CA GLY A 201 8.71 19.63 18.00
C GLY A 201 7.21 19.32 18.04
N GLY A 202 6.62 18.84 16.94
CA GLY A 202 5.24 18.34 16.89
C GLY A 202 5.09 16.91 17.41
N ASP A 203 3.88 16.36 17.30
CA ASP A 203 3.61 14.96 17.66
C ASP A 203 4.41 14.00 16.76
N PRO A 204 5.25 13.11 17.34
CA PRO A 204 6.07 12.16 16.57
C PRO A 204 5.25 11.10 15.80
N ASN A 205 3.94 10.97 16.07
CA ASN A 205 3.05 10.04 15.39
C ASN A 205 2.31 10.69 14.21
N ILE A 206 2.37 12.02 14.05
CA ILE A 206 1.70 12.72 12.96
C ILE A 206 2.70 12.94 11.82
N TRP A 207 2.43 12.27 10.71
CA TRP A 207 3.21 12.39 9.49
C TRP A 207 2.40 13.09 8.42
N TRP A 208 3.07 13.94 7.66
CA TRP A 208 2.54 14.59 6.48
C TRP A 208 3.28 14.08 5.25
N LEU A 209 2.54 13.85 4.18
CA LEU A 209 3.05 13.32 2.94
C LEU A 209 2.88 14.37 1.87
N ILE A 210 3.98 14.75 1.22
CA ILE A 210 3.95 15.56 0.01
C ILE A 210 3.81 14.59 -1.15
N ILE A 211 2.71 14.69 -1.87
CA ILE A 211 2.32 13.78 -2.94
C ILE A 211 2.33 14.55 -4.25
N LYS A 212 2.81 13.89 -5.31
CA LYS A 212 2.55 14.31 -6.69
C LYS A 212 1.44 13.43 -7.25
N PRO A 213 0.20 13.95 -7.38
CA PRO A 213 -0.90 13.21 -7.96
C PRO A 213 -0.59 12.83 -9.40
N PHE A 214 -1.08 11.68 -9.86
CA PHE A 214 -1.07 11.37 -11.29
C PHE A 214 -2.21 12.09 -12.00
N LYS A 215 -1.95 12.54 -13.22
CA LYS A 215 -2.95 13.25 -14.03
C LYS A 215 -4.03 12.29 -14.53
N ASN A 216 -5.29 12.66 -14.37
CA ASN A 216 -6.43 11.90 -14.89
C ASN A 216 -6.48 11.94 -16.43
N LEU A 217 -7.15 10.95 -17.02
CA LEU A 217 -7.48 10.94 -18.44
C LEU A 217 -8.41 12.11 -18.80
N GLU A 218 -8.27 12.61 -20.02
CA GLU A 218 -9.20 13.60 -20.56
C GLU A 218 -10.54 12.95 -20.97
N ASN A 219 -11.63 13.73 -21.04
CA ASN A 219 -12.99 13.19 -21.26
C ASN A 219 -13.11 12.28 -22.51
N ASN A 220 -12.37 12.59 -23.56
CA ASN A 220 -12.30 11.82 -24.81
C ASN A 220 -11.45 10.53 -24.70
N GLU A 221 -10.59 10.43 -23.69
CA GLU A 221 -9.74 9.26 -23.43
C GLU A 221 -10.40 8.28 -22.44
N ILE A 222 -11.34 8.75 -21.60
CA ILE A 222 -12.07 7.90 -20.64
C ILE A 222 -12.83 6.79 -21.36
N GLU A 223 -13.43 7.06 -22.52
CA GLU A 223 -14.15 6.05 -23.31
C GLU A 223 -13.23 4.92 -23.83
N LYS A 224 -11.92 5.17 -23.86
CA LYS A 224 -10.91 4.20 -24.29
C LYS A 224 -10.38 3.35 -23.14
N ASP A 225 -10.80 3.60 -21.89
CA ASP A 225 -10.40 2.81 -20.73
C ASP A 225 -11.08 1.43 -20.74
N PRO A 226 -10.35 0.32 -21.01
CA PRO A 226 -10.90 -1.01 -21.02
C PRO A 226 -11.35 -1.51 -19.63
N PHE A 227 -10.94 -0.84 -18.54
CA PHE A 227 -11.29 -1.22 -17.17
C PHE A 227 -12.51 -0.47 -16.65
N HIS A 228 -12.95 0.59 -17.34
CA HIS A 228 -14.14 1.36 -16.96
C HIS A 228 -15.40 0.49 -16.72
N PRO A 229 -15.68 -0.56 -17.53
CA PRO A 229 -16.82 -1.45 -17.30
C PRO A 229 -16.67 -2.39 -16.08
N PHE A 230 -15.49 -2.44 -15.46
CA PHE A 230 -15.11 -3.41 -14.43
C PHE A 230 -14.63 -2.72 -13.13
N PRO A 231 -15.51 -1.99 -12.42
CA PRO A 231 -15.13 -1.24 -11.21
C PRO A 231 -14.57 -2.12 -10.08
N ASP A 232 -14.93 -3.40 -10.05
CA ASP A 232 -14.46 -4.37 -9.04
C ASP A 232 -12.96 -4.72 -9.17
N LEU A 233 -12.30 -4.37 -10.28
CA LEU A 233 -10.88 -4.64 -10.49
C LEU A 233 -9.98 -3.70 -9.70
N ASN A 234 -10.52 -2.61 -9.11
CA ASN A 234 -9.74 -1.53 -8.49
C ASN A 234 -8.57 -1.05 -9.37
N CYS A 235 -8.79 -1.09 -10.69
CA CYS A 235 -7.83 -0.73 -11.71
C CYS A 235 -8.23 0.63 -12.28
N SER A 236 -7.25 1.50 -12.50
CA SER A 236 -7.45 2.81 -13.10
C SER A 236 -6.35 3.10 -14.09
N ILE A 237 -6.71 3.71 -15.22
CA ILE A 237 -5.75 4.25 -16.18
C ILE A 237 -5.61 5.73 -15.93
N LEU A 238 -4.37 6.17 -15.73
CA LEU A 238 -4.00 7.57 -15.60
C LEU A 238 -2.88 7.90 -16.61
N LEU A 239 -2.62 9.17 -16.85
CA LEU A 239 -1.48 9.58 -17.67
C LEU A 239 -0.17 9.39 -16.89
N ASP A 240 0.93 9.06 -17.58
CA ASP A 240 2.29 9.05 -16.99
C ASP A 240 2.83 10.48 -16.85
N GLN A 241 2.04 11.32 -16.18
CA GLN A 241 2.27 12.74 -15.89
C GLN A 241 1.79 13.00 -14.46
N THR A 242 2.40 13.97 -13.80
CA THR A 242 1.99 14.39 -12.45
C THR A 242 1.45 15.80 -12.43
N GLU A 243 0.50 16.03 -11.53
CA GLU A 243 -0.04 17.35 -11.22
C GLU A 243 0.81 18.04 -10.13
N ASP A 244 0.39 19.24 -9.75
CA ASP A 244 1.02 20.01 -8.69
C ASP A 244 1.05 19.24 -7.39
N ALA A 245 2.15 19.38 -6.67
CA ALA A 245 2.32 18.70 -5.39
C ALA A 245 1.27 19.18 -4.39
N ILE A 246 0.79 18.24 -3.58
CA ILE A 246 -0.15 18.49 -2.49
C ILE A 246 0.40 17.90 -1.20
N ILE A 247 -0.03 18.41 -0.06
CA ILE A 247 0.30 17.84 1.24
C ILE A 247 -0.95 17.23 1.88
N ILE A 248 -0.82 16.01 2.38
CA ILE A 248 -1.88 15.30 3.09
C ILE A 248 -1.39 14.76 4.42
N ASN A 249 -2.32 14.47 5.32
CA ASN A 249 -2.02 13.73 6.53
C ASN A 249 -1.84 12.24 6.20
N SER A 250 -0.97 11.52 6.92
CA SER A 250 -0.80 10.08 6.77
C SER A 250 -2.10 9.28 6.95
N GLN A 251 -3.07 9.79 7.72
CA GLN A 251 -4.39 9.16 7.90
C GLN A 251 -5.26 9.18 6.63
N SER A 252 -4.96 10.05 5.68
CA SER A 252 -5.66 10.13 4.40
C SER A 252 -5.19 9.07 3.40
N VAL A 253 -4.15 8.30 3.72
CA VAL A 253 -3.66 7.21 2.86
C VAL A 253 -4.50 5.96 3.05
N LEU A 254 -5.00 5.41 1.95
CA LEU A 254 -5.78 4.17 1.93
C LEU A 254 -4.86 2.94 1.78
N GLY A 255 -3.78 3.07 1.00
CA GLY A 255 -2.80 2.01 0.84
C GLY A 255 -1.83 2.23 -0.31
N HIS A 256 -1.06 1.19 -0.61
CA HIS A 256 -0.20 1.13 -1.80
C HIS A 256 -1.01 0.87 -3.05
N ALA A 257 -0.48 1.28 -4.20
CA ALA A 257 -0.95 0.84 -5.50
C ALA A 257 0.19 0.25 -6.34
N ALA A 258 -0.10 -0.82 -7.07
CA ALA A 258 0.82 -1.35 -8.07
C ALA A 258 0.69 -0.52 -9.35
N CYS A 259 1.80 -0.31 -10.05
CA CYS A 259 1.83 0.50 -11.26
C CYS A 259 2.52 -0.26 -12.40
N LEU A 260 1.90 -0.24 -13.57
CA LEU A 260 2.48 -0.67 -14.84
C LEU A 260 2.52 0.52 -15.79
N LYS A 261 3.71 0.85 -16.31
CA LYS A 261 3.88 1.90 -17.31
C LYS A 261 3.60 1.36 -18.71
N ASN A 262 2.84 2.11 -19.48
CA ASN A 262 2.52 1.80 -20.87
C ASN A 262 3.06 2.89 -21.80
N PRO A 263 3.61 2.51 -22.96
CA PRO A 263 4.03 3.49 -23.96
C PRO A 263 2.83 4.22 -24.59
N PRO A 264 3.07 5.38 -25.23
CA PRO A 264 2.14 6.03 -26.15
C PRO A 264 1.46 5.07 -27.14
N GLY A 265 0.20 5.31 -27.45
CA GLY A 265 -0.63 4.49 -28.36
C GLY A 265 -1.32 3.30 -27.70
N THR A 266 -1.01 3.00 -26.43
CA THR A 266 -1.67 1.92 -25.70
C THR A 266 -3.14 2.26 -25.45
N PHE A 267 -4.04 1.31 -25.69
CA PHE A 267 -5.51 1.51 -25.63
C PHE A 267 -6.04 2.59 -26.61
N GLY A 268 -5.24 2.98 -27.61
CA GLY A 268 -5.60 4.07 -28.52
C GLY A 268 -5.47 5.47 -27.90
N ILE A 269 -4.72 5.61 -26.80
CA ILE A 269 -4.38 6.88 -26.16
C ILE A 269 -2.99 7.29 -26.63
N ASP A 270 -2.86 8.47 -27.24
CA ASP A 270 -1.60 8.92 -27.86
C ASP A 270 -0.52 9.28 -26.83
N GLN A 271 -0.90 9.49 -25.57
CA GLN A 271 0.01 9.79 -24.47
C GLN A 271 0.45 8.51 -23.74
N ALA A 272 1.59 8.56 -23.05
CA ALA A 272 2.01 7.48 -22.16
C ALA A 272 1.04 7.36 -20.97
N THR A 273 0.67 6.14 -20.61
CA THR A 273 -0.31 5.87 -19.55
C THR A 273 0.24 4.96 -18.46
N LEU A 274 -0.42 4.96 -17.31
CA LEU A 274 -0.15 4.11 -16.16
C LEU A 274 -1.39 3.26 -15.90
N CYS A 275 -1.24 1.94 -15.89
CA CYS A 275 -2.23 1.05 -15.29
C CYS A 275 -1.92 0.92 -13.81
N LEU A 276 -2.81 1.44 -12.96
CA LEU A 276 -2.66 1.45 -11.51
C LEU A 276 -3.70 0.53 -10.88
N VAL A 277 -3.25 -0.30 -9.93
CA VAL A 277 -4.13 -1.20 -9.17
C VAL A 277 -3.98 -0.94 -7.69
N SER A 278 -5.06 -0.50 -7.05
CA SER A 278 -5.07 -0.24 -5.61
C SER A 278 -4.99 -1.55 -4.82
N LEU A 279 -4.02 -1.62 -3.88
CA LEU A 279 -3.72 -2.81 -3.08
C LEU A 279 -4.23 -2.71 -1.63
N HIS A 280 -5.05 -1.70 -1.32
CA HIS A 280 -5.65 -1.63 0.01
C HIS A 280 -6.60 -2.83 0.20
N SER A 281 -6.44 -3.52 1.32
CA SER A 281 -7.36 -4.59 1.70
C SER A 281 -8.70 -3.95 2.04
N SER A 282 -9.78 -4.38 1.37
CA SER A 282 -11.14 -4.00 1.73
C SER A 282 -11.32 -4.18 3.24
N GLN A 283 -11.57 -3.09 3.97
CA GLN A 283 -11.89 -3.19 5.38
C GLN A 283 -13.24 -3.90 5.51
N TRP A 284 -13.28 -4.95 6.34
CA TRP A 284 -14.51 -5.59 6.74
C TRP A 284 -15.26 -4.60 7.65
N ILE A 285 -16.34 -4.01 7.14
CA ILE A 285 -17.34 -3.35 7.98
C ILE A 285 -18.30 -4.48 8.37
N GLY A 286 -18.06 -5.04 9.56
CA GLY A 286 -19.01 -5.95 10.19
C GLY A 286 -20.03 -5.15 10.97
N ASP A 287 -21.29 -5.43 10.71
CA ASP A 287 -22.35 -5.29 11.70
C ASP A 287 -22.29 -6.49 12.68
#